data_AF-A0A0A0AS50-F1
#
_entry.id   AF-A0A0A0AS50-F1
#
_cell.length_a   1.000
_cell.length_b   1.000
_cell.length_c   1.000
_cell.angle_alpha   90.00
_cell.angle_beta   90.00
_cell.angle_gamma   90.00
#
_symmetry.space_group_name_H-M   'P 1'
#
loop_
_entity.id
_entity.type
_entity.pdbx_description
1 polymer ?
#
loop_
_entity_poly.entity_id
_entity_poly.type
_entity_poly.pdbx_seq_one_letter_code
_entity_poly.pdbx_strand_id
1 'polypeptide(L)'
;CGTPTTLLFAELNEEFKNQTEFPTGKTVKYTCRPGYLKHPQISPTITCLENQTWSEAQEFCKRRKCDHPGEPENGRVIVVTDLFFGSTVNYTCNEG
;
A
#
# COMPACT_ATOMS: atom_id res chain seq x y z
N CYS A 1 1.70 -1.15 24.39
CA CYS A 1 1.62 -2.01 23.19
C CYS A 1 3.01 -2.48 22.81
N GLY A 2 3.11 -3.70 22.29
CA GLY A 2 4.35 -4.23 21.71
C GLY A 2 4.62 -3.65 20.31
N THR A 3 5.40 -4.38 19.50
CA THR A 3 5.73 -3.97 18.13
C THR A 3 4.47 -3.72 17.30
N PRO A 4 4.39 -2.59 16.56
CA PRO A 4 3.32 -2.28 15.62
C PRO A 4 3.09 -3.38 14.58
N THR A 5 1.83 -3.57 14.17
CA THR A 5 1.46 -4.58 13.16
C THR A 5 2.17 -4.32 11.83
N THR A 6 2.69 -5.37 11.20
CA THR A 6 3.31 -5.28 9.86
C THR A 6 2.23 -5.14 8.80
N LEU A 7 2.32 -4.10 7.97
CA LEU A 7 1.37 -3.84 6.89
C LEU A 7 1.98 -4.24 5.53
N LEU A 8 1.17 -4.84 4.66
CA LEU A 8 1.60 -5.23 3.31
C LEU A 8 1.76 -4.02 2.37
N PHE A 9 1.05 -2.94 2.64
CA PHE A 9 1.03 -1.71 1.83
C PHE A 9 1.88 -0.57 2.40
N ALA A 10 2.37 -0.70 3.63
CA ALA A 10 3.13 0.34 4.32
C ALA A 10 4.20 -0.23 5.26
N GLU A 11 5.21 0.58 5.55
CA GLU A 11 6.30 0.29 6.48
C GLU A 11 6.27 1.27 7.65
N LEU A 12 6.63 0.78 8.84
CA LEU A 12 6.75 1.62 10.02
C LEU A 12 7.87 2.63 9.80
N ASN A 13 7.65 3.89 10.18
CA ASN A 13 8.69 4.91 10.06
C ASN A 13 9.94 4.53 10.87
N GLU A 14 11.12 4.88 10.34
CA GLU A 14 12.43 4.60 10.97
C GLU A 14 12.52 5.13 12.41
N GLU A 15 11.82 6.22 12.73
CA GLU A 15 11.72 6.80 14.08
C GLU A 15 11.22 5.82 15.16
N PHE A 16 10.36 4.87 14.76
CA PHE A 16 9.72 3.91 15.66
C PHE A 16 10.27 2.48 15.47
N LYS A 17 11.10 2.24 14.46
CA LYS A 17 11.58 0.90 14.07
C LYS A 17 12.46 0.24 15.13
N ASN A 18 13.17 1.05 15.91
CA ASN A 18 14.01 0.60 17.03
C ASN A 18 13.26 0.53 18.37
N GLN A 19 11.98 0.87 18.41
CA GLN A 19 11.17 0.84 19.62
C GLN A 19 10.31 -0.43 19.63
N THR A 20 10.35 -1.17 20.75
CA THR A 20 9.58 -2.41 20.94
C THR A 20 8.41 -2.22 21.91
N GLU A 21 8.38 -1.11 22.65
CA GLU A 21 7.39 -0.81 23.66
C GLU A 21 6.85 0.62 23.49
N PHE A 22 5.53 0.73 23.50
CA PHE A 22 4.81 2.00 23.28
C PHE A 22 3.75 2.18 24.37
N PRO A 23 3.69 3.35 25.04
CA PRO A 23 2.66 3.60 26.04
C PRO A 23 1.26 3.71 25.40
N THR A 24 0.23 3.46 26.20
CA THR A 24 -1.17 3.68 25.80
C THR A 24 -1.39 5.12 25.34
N GLY A 25 -2.12 5.32 24.25
CA GLY A 25 -2.32 6.61 23.61
C GLY A 25 -1.19 7.04 22.67
N LYS A 26 -0.09 6.28 22.58
CA LYS A 26 0.99 6.56 21.64
C LYS A 26 0.54 6.26 20.21
N THR A 27 0.70 7.24 19.33
CA THR A 27 0.49 7.09 17.89
C THR A 27 1.82 6.94 17.17
N VAL A 28 1.91 5.94 16.29
CA VAL A 28 3.06 5.71 15.42
C VAL A 28 2.67 5.95 13.97
N LYS A 29 3.64 6.37 13.16
CA LYS A 29 3.44 6.71 11.76
C LYS A 29 4.07 5.67 10.83
N TYR A 30 3.40 5.47 9.71
CA TYR A 30 3.81 4.60 8.63
C TYR A 30 4.07 5.42 7.36
N THR A 31 4.90 4.85 6.50
CA THR A 31 5.20 5.34 5.16
C THR A 31 4.76 4.29 4.15
N CYS A 32 4.11 4.72 3.05
CA CYS A 32 3.67 3.79 2.03
C CYS A 32 4.87 3.08 1.38
N ARG A 33 4.73 1.77 1.15
CA ARG A 33 5.74 1.00 0.42
C ARG A 33 5.85 1.51 -1.03
N PRO A 34 7.00 1.30 -1.70
CA PRO A 34 7.14 1.57 -3.13
C PRO A 34 6.02 0.89 -3.93
N GLY A 35 5.44 1.61 -4.90
CA GLY A 35 4.29 1.13 -5.67
C GLY A 35 2.93 1.45 -5.05
N TYR A 36 2.89 2.05 -3.84
CA TYR A 36 1.66 2.54 -3.21
C TYR A 36 1.68 4.07 -3.07
N LEU A 37 0.50 4.67 -3.04
CA LEU A 37 0.28 6.11 -2.86
C LEU A 37 -0.56 6.37 -1.62
N LYS A 38 -0.15 7.39 -0.85
CA LYS A 38 -0.87 7.82 0.34
C LYS A 38 -2.21 8.47 -0.07
N HIS A 39 -3.28 8.05 0.59
CA HIS A 39 -4.58 8.69 0.50
C HIS A 39 -4.54 10.05 1.20
N PRO A 40 -4.92 11.16 0.54
CA PRO A 40 -4.74 12.51 1.11
C PRO A 40 -5.59 12.75 2.36
N GLN A 41 -6.73 12.07 2.49
CA GLN A 41 -7.67 12.27 3.60
C GLN A 41 -7.45 11.33 4.79
N ILE A 42 -6.57 10.33 4.66
CA ILE A 42 -6.38 9.31 5.69
C ILE A 42 -4.96 9.43 6.25
N SER A 43 -4.86 9.52 7.58
CA SER A 43 -3.59 9.58 8.28
C SER A 43 -2.92 8.21 8.30
N PRO A 44 -1.63 8.10 7.94
CA PRO A 44 -0.91 6.84 7.90
C PRO A 44 -0.38 6.49 9.29
N THR A 45 -1.30 6.34 10.25
CA THR A 45 -0.97 6.25 11.67
C THR A 45 -1.88 5.25 12.38
N ILE A 46 -1.32 4.56 13.36
CA ILE A 46 -2.09 3.71 14.29
C ILE A 46 -1.77 4.11 15.72
N THR A 47 -2.72 3.91 16.62
CA THR A 47 -2.62 4.31 18.02
C THR A 47 -2.70 3.10 18.94
N CYS A 48 -1.87 3.09 19.97
CA CYS A 48 -1.94 2.10 21.03
C CYS A 48 -3.18 2.34 21.90
N LEU A 49 -4.13 1.40 21.90
CA LEU A 49 -5.37 1.48 22.66
C LEU A 49 -5.17 1.04 24.12
N GLU A 50 -6.15 1.34 24.99
CA GLU A 50 -6.09 1.00 26.43
C GLU A 50 -6.00 -0.50 26.72
N ASN A 51 -6.56 -1.32 25.83
CA ASN A 51 -6.47 -2.77 25.86
C ASN A 51 -5.09 -3.32 25.40
N GLN A 52 -4.08 -2.45 25.25
CA GLN A 52 -2.72 -2.77 24.82
C GLN A 52 -2.63 -3.36 23.40
N THR A 53 -3.67 -3.20 22.57
CA THR A 53 -3.65 -3.53 21.15
C THR A 53 -3.50 -2.28 20.29
N TRP A 54 -2.95 -2.43 19.09
CA TRP A 54 -2.93 -1.36 18.11
C TRP A 54 -4.32 -1.16 17.49
N SER A 55 -4.67 0.11 17.22
CA SER A 55 -5.88 0.44 16.47
C SER A 55 -5.83 -0.15 15.06
N GLU A 56 -7.00 -0.35 14.47
CA GLU A 56 -7.11 -0.80 13.09
C GLU A 56 -6.37 0.15 12.14
N ALA A 57 -5.55 -0.42 11.27
CA ALA A 57 -4.86 0.33 10.23
C ALA A 57 -5.82 0.51 9.05
N GLN A 58 -6.34 1.73 8.87
CA GLN A 58 -7.13 2.06 7.70
C GLN A 58 -6.28 1.94 6.42
N GLU A 59 -6.90 1.71 5.26
CA GLU A 59 -6.19 1.65 3.96
C GLU A 59 -5.72 3.04 3.49
N PHE A 60 -4.77 3.62 4.21
CA PHE A 60 -4.17 4.92 3.91
C PHE A 60 -3.17 4.85 2.76
N CYS A 61 -2.76 3.68 2.32
CA CYS A 61 -1.94 3.49 1.11
C CYS A 61 -2.70 2.63 0.11
N LYS A 62 -2.87 3.13 -1.11
CA LYS A 62 -3.49 2.38 -2.22
C LYS A 62 -2.47 2.07 -3.29
N ARG A 63 -2.65 0.95 -3.99
CA ARG A 63 -1.78 0.61 -5.13
C ARG A 63 -1.78 1.75 -6.14
N ARG A 64 -0.60 2.14 -6.61
CA ARG A 64 -0.45 3.18 -7.64
C ARG A 64 -1.08 2.65 -8.94
N LYS A 65 -1.87 3.50 -9.59
CA LYS A 65 -2.38 3.22 -10.92
C LYS A 65 -1.28 3.47 -11.95
N CYS A 66 -1.03 2.49 -12.80
CA CYS A 66 -0.22 2.60 -14.00
C CYS A 66 -1.05 3.25 -15.11
N ASP A 67 -0.39 4.02 -15.97
CA ASP A 67 -1.00 4.48 -17.21
C ASP A 67 -1.29 3.28 -18.11
N HIS A 68 -2.31 3.44 -18.95
CA HIS A 68 -2.60 2.42 -19.95
C HIS A 68 -1.39 2.31 -20.90
N PRO A 69 -0.83 1.12 -21.12
CA PRO A 69 0.40 0.95 -21.89
C PRO A 69 0.26 1.28 -23.39
N GLY A 70 -0.97 1.54 -23.84
CA GLY A 70 -1.30 1.77 -25.24
C GLY A 70 -1.67 0.47 -25.96
N GLU A 71 -2.24 0.61 -27.15
CA GLU A 71 -2.50 -0.53 -28.03
C GLU A 71 -1.35 -0.69 -29.04
N PRO A 72 -0.82 -1.91 -29.23
CA PRO A 72 0.20 -2.15 -30.23
C PRO A 72 -0.38 -2.03 -31.66
N GLU A 73 0.46 -1.66 -32.62
CA GLU A 73 0.07 -1.63 -34.03
C GLU A 73 -0.29 -3.05 -34.50
N ASN A 74 -1.47 -3.22 -35.11
CA ASN A 74 -2.02 -4.51 -35.53
C ASN A 74 -2.13 -5.56 -34.39
N GLY A 75 -2.33 -5.11 -33.15
CA GLY A 75 -2.62 -5.99 -32.04
C GLY A 75 -3.54 -5.33 -31.01
N ARG A 76 -3.69 -5.98 -29.87
CA ARG A 76 -4.45 -5.46 -28.73
C ARG A 76 -3.78 -5.80 -27.41
N VAL A 77 -4.00 -4.96 -26.42
CA VAL A 77 -3.63 -5.24 -25.04
C VAL A 77 -4.80 -5.89 -24.30
N ILE A 78 -4.52 -6.95 -23.56
CA ILE A 78 -5.47 -7.69 -22.74
C ILE A 78 -5.11 -7.40 -21.29
N VAL A 79 -5.93 -6.59 -20.63
CA VAL A 79 -5.82 -6.35 -19.20
C VAL A 79 -6.36 -7.58 -18.47
N VAL A 80 -5.46 -8.34 -17.81
CA VAL A 80 -5.83 -9.62 -17.18
C VAL A 80 -6.58 -9.39 -15.86
N THR A 81 -6.12 -8.43 -15.06
CA THR A 81 -6.70 -8.11 -13.75
C THR A 81 -7.10 -6.64 -13.68
N ASP A 82 -6.11 -5.77 -13.63
CA ASP A 82 -6.26 -4.32 -13.52
C ASP A 82 -4.96 -3.64 -13.97
N LEU A 83 -4.90 -2.31 -13.85
CA LEU A 83 -3.71 -1.50 -14.17
C LEU A 83 -3.10 -0.87 -12.92
N PHE A 84 -3.11 -1.58 -11.79
CA PHE A 84 -2.46 -1.15 -10.57
C PHE A 84 -1.12 -1.88 -10.38
N PHE A 85 -0.28 -1.32 -9.51
CA PHE A 85 1.00 -1.92 -9.15
C PHE A 85 0.86 -3.42 -8.79
N GLY A 86 1.72 -4.26 -9.38
CA GLY A 86 1.70 -5.71 -9.22
C GLY A 86 0.80 -6.47 -10.20
N SER A 87 0.05 -5.78 -11.06
CA SER A 87 -0.81 -6.42 -12.07
C SER A 87 -0.09 -6.73 -13.36
N THR A 88 -0.68 -7.63 -14.16
CA THR A 88 -0.12 -8.13 -15.41
C THR A 88 -1.06 -7.86 -16.57
N VAL A 89 -0.49 -7.49 -17.71
CA VAL A 89 -1.19 -7.34 -19.00
C VAL A 89 -0.54 -8.26 -20.02
N ASN A 90 -1.34 -8.79 -20.94
CA ASN A 90 -0.86 -9.59 -22.05
C ASN A 90 -1.07 -8.83 -23.36
N TYR A 91 -0.20 -9.03 -24.34
CA TYR A 91 -0.38 -8.49 -25.68
C TYR A 91 -0.74 -9.61 -26.63
N THR A 92 -1.54 -9.32 -27.65
CA THR A 92 -1.91 -10.28 -28.69
C THR A 92 -1.91 -9.59 -30.03
N CYS A 93 -1.33 -10.25 -31.04
CA CYS A 93 -1.37 -9.79 -32.42
C CYS A 93 -2.74 -10.10 -33.04
N ASN A 94 -3.19 -9.24 -33.95
CA ASN A 94 -4.28 -9.58 -34.84
C ASN A 94 -3.81 -10.67 -35.82
N GLU A 95 -4.77 -11.44 -36.34
CA GLU A 95 -4.48 -12.45 -37.35
C GLU A 95 -4.07 -11.77 -38.67
N GLY A 96 -2.99 -12.24 -39.30
CA GLY A 96 -2.42 -11.66 -40.52
C GLY A 96 -0.96 -12.02 -40.74
#